data_AF-A0AAN1RT39-F1
#
_entry.id   AF-A0AAN1RT39-F1
#
_cell.length_a   1.000
_cell.length_b   1.000
_cell.length_c   1.000
_cell.angle_alpha   90.00
_cell.angle_beta   90.00
_cell.angle_gamma   90.00
#
_symmetry.space_group_name_H-M   'P 1'
#
loop_
_entity.id
_entity.type
_entity.pdbx_description
1 polymer ?
#
loop_
_entity_poly.entity_id
_entity_poly.type
_entity_poly.pdbx_seq_one_letter_code
_entity_poly.pdbx_strand_id
1 'polypeptide(L)'
;MTDSRLDLQAQGVRFKVLAHIFPVLRHDVIGPISNAGLASAMLHQPPDGDNGARHERLVDEVQSLLDEGVASLRGLDDWLVDRERHGDAGVLFEDCSRIVAARLLATGKHVALPQFTIVPDLRLFSSRYIILAWLFCLLDTLADGEELQVRAPSANVWTAAPGGQSAAPAWPGQPEPILAEELQILAAASGWEAECAPELWTLRGPQELQHW
;
A
#
# COMPACT_ATOMS: atom_id res chain seq x y z
N MET A 1 -3.45 3.13 31.37
CA MET A 1 -3.40 4.55 30.92
C MET A 1 -2.34 4.80 29.84
N THR A 2 -1.33 3.93 29.68
CA THR A 2 -0.30 4.01 28.62
C THR A 2 -0.80 3.59 27.23
N ASP A 3 -1.73 2.64 27.13
CA ASP A 3 -2.30 2.18 25.84
C ASP A 3 -2.92 3.30 25.01
N SER A 4 -3.80 4.12 25.61
CA SER A 4 -4.53 5.15 24.87
C SER A 4 -3.64 6.21 24.20
N ARG A 5 -2.47 6.50 24.78
CA ARG A 5 -1.52 7.44 24.17
C ARG A 5 -0.79 6.79 22.99
N LEU A 6 -0.36 5.54 23.15
CA LEU A 6 0.28 4.77 22.09
C LEU A 6 -0.68 4.59 20.91
N ASP A 7 -1.93 4.24 21.17
CA ASP A 7 -2.99 4.10 20.17
C ASP A 7 -3.21 5.41 19.38
N LEU A 8 -3.25 6.54 20.08
CA LEU A 8 -3.41 7.85 19.44
C LEU A 8 -2.21 8.21 18.57
N GLN A 9 -0.99 7.93 19.04
CA GLN A 9 0.23 8.14 18.25
C GLN A 9 0.25 7.24 17.01
N ALA A 10 -0.06 5.95 17.18
CA ALA A 10 -0.17 5.01 16.08
C ALA A 10 -1.22 5.44 15.05
N GLN A 11 -2.36 5.98 15.50
CA GLN A 11 -3.37 6.54 14.59
C GLN A 11 -2.84 7.74 13.80
N GLY A 12 -2.04 8.61 14.42
CA GLY A 12 -1.33 9.69 13.74
C GLY A 12 -0.40 9.16 12.64
N VAL A 13 0.37 8.11 12.93
CA VAL A 13 1.25 7.46 11.94
C VAL A 13 0.43 6.81 10.82
N ARG A 14 -0.71 6.16 11.12
CA ARG A 14 -1.61 5.61 10.09
C ARG A 14 -2.13 6.69 9.14
N PHE A 15 -2.49 7.87 9.64
CA PHE A 15 -2.87 9.01 8.79
C PHE A 15 -1.71 9.49 7.91
N LYS A 16 -0.47 9.49 8.44
CA LYS A 16 0.72 9.81 7.66
C LYS A 16 0.94 8.79 6.54
N VAL A 17 0.84 7.49 6.82
CA VAL A 17 0.87 6.43 5.80
C VAL A 17 -0.24 6.62 4.76
N LEU A 18 -1.48 6.91 5.20
CA LEU A 18 -2.59 7.21 4.30
C LEU A 18 -2.27 8.38 3.38
N ALA A 19 -1.64 9.45 3.87
CA ALA A 19 -1.26 10.59 3.05
C ALA A 19 -0.27 10.21 1.94
N HIS A 20 0.62 9.23 2.16
CA HIS A 20 1.52 8.71 1.13
C HIS A 20 0.82 7.92 0.04
N ILE A 21 -0.23 7.17 0.37
CA ILE A 21 -0.92 6.28 -0.58
C ILE A 21 -2.18 6.90 -1.17
N PHE A 22 -2.71 7.96 -0.56
CA PHE A 22 -3.96 8.60 -1.01
C PHE A 22 -3.95 9.02 -2.48
N PRO A 23 -2.84 9.55 -3.06
CA PRO A 23 -2.80 9.83 -4.50
C PRO A 23 -3.03 8.60 -5.37
N VAL A 24 -2.48 7.45 -4.97
CA VAL A 24 -2.65 6.16 -5.65
C VAL A 24 -4.10 5.70 -5.52
N LEU A 25 -4.62 5.65 -4.28
CA LEU A 25 -6.01 5.25 -4.01
C LEU A 25 -7.03 6.15 -4.73
N ARG A 26 -6.77 7.45 -4.78
CA ARG A 26 -7.59 8.42 -5.50
C ARG A 26 -7.55 8.14 -7.00
N HIS A 27 -6.39 7.85 -7.56
CA HIS A 27 -6.25 7.52 -8.98
C HIS A 27 -7.01 6.24 -9.33
N ASP A 28 -6.92 5.19 -8.51
CA ASP A 28 -7.61 3.91 -8.70
C ASP A 28 -9.15 4.06 -8.71
N VAL A 29 -9.68 5.06 -8.00
CA VAL A 29 -11.11 5.40 -8.04
C VAL A 29 -11.47 6.29 -9.23
N ILE A 30 -10.68 7.33 -9.50
CA ILE A 30 -11.01 8.34 -10.52
C ILE A 30 -10.77 7.81 -11.94
N GLY A 31 -9.77 6.96 -12.15
CA GLY A 31 -9.38 6.44 -13.47
C GLY A 31 -10.54 5.74 -14.18
N PRO A 32 -11.15 4.70 -13.58
CA PRO A 32 -12.28 4.01 -14.19
C PRO A 32 -13.47 4.93 -14.47
N ILE A 33 -13.81 5.83 -13.53
CA ILE A 33 -14.93 6.79 -13.69
C ILE A 33 -14.67 7.76 -14.85
N SER A 34 -13.44 8.28 -14.95
CA SER A 34 -13.05 9.21 -16.00
C SER A 34 -13.04 8.54 -17.37
N ASN A 35 -12.55 7.29 -17.45
CA ASN A 35 -12.58 6.49 -18.67
C ASN A 35 -14.02 6.14 -19.09
N ALA A 36 -14.90 5.81 -18.14
CA ALA A 36 -16.33 5.60 -18.40
C ALA A 36 -16.99 6.88 -18.96
N GLY A 37 -16.62 8.05 -18.43
CA GLY A 37 -17.07 9.34 -18.97
C GLY A 37 -16.63 9.57 -20.41
N LEU A 38 -15.38 9.21 -20.75
CA LEU A 38 -14.86 9.29 -22.11
C LEU A 38 -15.56 8.31 -23.06
N ALA A 39 -15.70 7.05 -22.68
CA ALA A 39 -16.40 6.04 -23.48
C ALA A 39 -17.87 6.43 -23.69
N SER A 40 -18.53 6.99 -22.68
CA SER A 40 -19.87 7.57 -22.79
C SER A 40 -19.90 8.75 -23.78
N ALA A 41 -18.94 9.66 -23.75
CA ALA A 41 -18.86 10.74 -24.73
C ALA A 41 -18.65 10.21 -26.17
N MET A 42 -17.90 9.13 -26.35
CA MET A 42 -17.71 8.46 -27.64
C MET A 42 -19.00 7.82 -28.18
N LEU A 43 -19.90 7.34 -27.30
CA LEU A 43 -21.23 6.85 -27.69
C LEU A 43 -22.13 7.94 -28.29
N HIS A 44 -21.88 9.21 -27.96
CA HIS A 44 -22.65 10.36 -28.45
C HIS A 44 -22.11 10.92 -29.78
N GLN A 45 -21.03 10.36 -30.34
CA GLN A 45 -20.48 10.78 -31.63
C GLN A 45 -21.34 10.23 -32.80
N PRO A 46 -21.50 11.00 -33.89
CA PRO A 46 -22.34 10.61 -35.02
C PRO A 46 -21.82 9.32 -35.70
N PRO A 47 -22.72 8.46 -36.24
CA PRO A 47 -22.34 7.15 -36.79
C PRO A 47 -21.46 7.24 -38.03
N ASP A 48 -20.31 6.57 -38.00
CA ASP A 48 -19.55 6.21 -39.21
C ASP A 48 -19.78 4.73 -39.51
N GLY A 49 -20.78 4.41 -40.33
CA GLY A 49 -20.93 3.20 -41.15
C GLY A 49 -21.00 1.80 -40.51
N ASP A 50 -20.35 1.55 -39.37
CA ASP A 50 -20.17 0.24 -38.70
C ASP A 50 -20.51 0.33 -37.20
N ASN A 51 -21.64 0.96 -36.89
CA ASN A 51 -21.89 1.56 -35.59
C ASN A 51 -22.47 0.61 -34.53
N GLY A 52 -23.14 -0.49 -34.92
CA GLY A 52 -23.87 -1.35 -33.98
C GLY A 52 -22.97 -2.11 -33.00
N ALA A 53 -22.05 -2.93 -33.53
CA ALA A 53 -21.13 -3.72 -32.72
C ALA A 53 -20.12 -2.86 -31.94
N ARG A 54 -19.73 -1.69 -32.49
CA ARG A 54 -18.89 -0.72 -31.80
C ARG A 54 -19.63 -0.07 -30.62
N HIS A 55 -20.90 0.28 -30.80
CA HIS A 55 -21.72 0.87 -29.76
C HIS A 55 -21.97 -0.12 -28.62
N GLU A 56 -22.30 -1.38 -28.92
CA GLU A 56 -22.45 -2.44 -27.89
C GLU A 56 -21.17 -2.63 -27.07
N ARG A 57 -19.99 -2.72 -27.72
CA ARG A 57 -18.71 -2.83 -27.01
C ARG A 57 -18.42 -1.63 -26.11
N LEU A 58 -18.73 -0.41 -26.56
CA LEU A 58 -18.55 0.80 -25.76
C LEU A 58 -19.51 0.84 -24.57
N VAL A 59 -20.74 0.35 -24.73
CA VAL A 59 -21.69 0.22 -23.60
C VAL A 59 -21.17 -0.78 -22.58
N ASP A 60 -20.70 -1.95 -23.02
CA ASP A 60 -20.09 -2.96 -22.14
C ASP A 60 -18.85 -2.41 -21.42
N GLU A 61 -18.02 -1.65 -22.13
CA GLU A 61 -16.82 -1.00 -21.57
C GLU A 61 -17.19 0.05 -20.51
N VAL A 62 -18.17 0.92 -20.78
CA VAL A 62 -18.69 1.88 -19.79
C VAL A 62 -19.17 1.15 -18.54
N GLN A 63 -19.95 0.08 -18.70
CA GLN A 63 -20.48 -0.67 -17.57
C GLN A 63 -19.36 -1.30 -16.74
N SER A 64 -18.39 -1.96 -17.39
CA SER A 64 -17.23 -2.56 -16.72
C SER A 64 -16.43 -1.52 -15.94
N LEU A 65 -16.16 -0.35 -16.52
CA LEU A 65 -15.39 0.72 -15.87
C LEU A 65 -16.13 1.35 -14.69
N LEU A 66 -17.46 1.47 -14.77
CA LEU A 66 -18.27 1.95 -13.64
C LEU A 66 -18.29 0.93 -12.50
N ASP A 67 -18.44 -0.36 -12.81
CA ASP A 67 -18.40 -1.43 -11.81
C ASP A 67 -17.03 -1.49 -11.12
N GLU A 68 -15.94 -1.34 -11.87
CA GLU A 68 -14.58 -1.23 -11.33
C GLU A 68 -14.45 0.01 -10.43
N GLY A 69 -14.90 1.18 -10.87
CA GLY A 69 -14.85 2.41 -10.06
C GLY A 69 -15.65 2.31 -8.75
N VAL A 70 -16.83 1.67 -8.78
CA VAL A 70 -17.64 1.42 -7.58
C VAL A 70 -16.96 0.40 -6.65
N ALA A 71 -16.34 -0.64 -7.20
CA ALA A 71 -15.58 -1.61 -6.42
C ALA A 71 -14.38 -0.94 -5.73
N SER A 72 -13.61 -0.12 -6.44
CA SER A 72 -12.50 0.67 -5.89
C SER A 72 -12.97 1.62 -4.80
N LEU A 73 -14.10 2.32 -5.00
CA LEU A 73 -14.69 3.21 -3.98
C LEU A 73 -15.06 2.44 -2.71
N ARG A 74 -15.69 1.27 -2.83
CA ARG A 74 -16.01 0.41 -1.68
C ARG A 74 -14.75 -0.10 -0.99
N GLY A 75 -13.70 -0.38 -1.76
CA GLY A 75 -12.38 -0.78 -1.25
C GLY A 75 -11.68 0.31 -0.43
N LEU A 76 -12.04 1.59 -0.58
CA LEU A 76 -11.50 2.67 0.27
C LEU A 76 -11.90 2.50 1.73
N ASP A 77 -13.09 1.96 2.01
CA ASP A 77 -13.57 1.77 3.38
C ASP A 77 -12.71 0.78 4.16
N ASP A 78 -12.12 -0.21 3.46
CA ASP A 78 -11.20 -1.19 4.04
C ASP A 78 -9.89 -0.57 4.55
N TRP A 79 -9.57 0.66 4.14
CA TRP A 79 -8.46 1.44 4.69
C TRP A 79 -8.88 2.22 5.94
N LEU A 80 -10.13 2.61 6.09
CA LEU A 80 -10.54 3.49 7.19
C LEU A 80 -11.10 2.72 8.38
N VAL A 81 -11.68 1.55 8.13
CA VAL A 81 -12.38 0.75 9.14
C VAL A 81 -11.69 -0.59 9.32
N ASP A 82 -11.30 -0.89 10.56
CA ASP A 82 -10.85 -2.23 10.91
C ASP A 82 -12.06 -3.17 10.95
N ARG A 83 -12.06 -4.15 10.05
CA ARG A 83 -13.10 -5.18 9.94
C ARG A 83 -12.63 -6.54 10.51
N GLU A 84 -11.52 -6.54 11.23
CA GLU A 84 -10.91 -7.73 11.85
C GLU A 84 -10.64 -8.87 10.85
N ARG A 85 -10.46 -8.53 9.57
CA ARG A 85 -10.17 -9.49 8.52
C ARG A 85 -8.71 -9.94 8.61
N HIS A 86 -8.50 -11.21 8.36
CA HIS A 86 -7.18 -11.79 8.24
C HIS A 86 -6.92 -12.20 6.79
N GLY A 87 -5.65 -12.28 6.41
CA GLY A 87 -5.26 -12.83 5.14
C GLY A 87 -3.77 -13.11 5.04
N ASP A 88 -3.44 -13.72 3.91
CA ASP A 88 -2.10 -14.18 3.55
C ASP A 88 -1.08 -13.02 3.51
N ALA A 89 -0.01 -13.14 4.29
CA ALA A 89 1.06 -12.14 4.32
C ALA A 89 1.72 -11.91 2.95
N GLY A 90 1.86 -12.95 2.12
CA GLY A 90 2.47 -12.83 0.79
C GLY A 90 1.64 -11.93 -0.11
N VAL A 91 0.33 -12.20 -0.19
CA VAL A 91 -0.63 -11.34 -0.90
C VAL A 91 -0.60 -9.92 -0.35
N LEU A 92 -0.53 -9.76 0.97
CA LEU A 92 -0.46 -8.45 1.59
C LEU A 92 0.83 -7.68 1.22
N PHE A 93 1.98 -8.35 1.19
CA PHE A 93 3.25 -7.76 0.76
C PHE A 93 3.21 -7.39 -0.73
N GLU A 94 2.64 -8.23 -1.58
CA GLU A 94 2.44 -7.95 -3.01
C GLU A 94 1.56 -6.70 -3.21
N ASP A 95 0.43 -6.63 -2.51
CA ASP A 95 -0.47 -5.47 -2.56
C ASP A 95 0.23 -4.19 -2.10
N CYS A 96 0.97 -4.24 -0.99
CA CYS A 96 1.72 -3.10 -0.48
C CYS A 96 2.83 -2.68 -1.46
N SER A 97 3.55 -3.64 -2.04
CA SER A 97 4.59 -3.40 -3.05
C SER A 97 4.00 -2.72 -4.30
N ARG A 98 2.84 -3.17 -4.78
CA ARG A 98 2.14 -2.54 -5.92
C ARG A 98 1.77 -1.08 -5.65
N ILE A 99 1.22 -0.80 -4.46
CA ILE A 99 0.85 0.57 -4.06
C ILE A 99 2.08 1.47 -4.00
N VAL A 100 3.16 0.96 -3.43
CA VAL A 100 4.43 1.67 -3.32
C VAL A 100 5.05 1.91 -4.71
N ALA A 101 5.05 0.91 -5.58
CA ALA A 101 5.57 1.03 -6.95
C ALA A 101 4.87 2.13 -7.76
N ALA A 102 3.55 2.27 -7.61
CA ALA A 102 2.80 3.35 -8.26
C ALA A 102 3.29 4.75 -7.85
N ARG A 103 3.81 4.91 -6.62
CA ARG A 103 4.41 6.16 -6.13
C ARG A 103 5.84 6.37 -6.65
N LEU A 104 6.57 5.29 -6.94
CA LEU A 104 7.99 5.32 -7.29
C LEU A 104 8.27 5.38 -8.79
N LEU A 105 7.23 5.47 -9.64
CA LEU A 105 7.40 5.54 -11.10
C LEU A 105 8.39 6.62 -11.55
N ALA A 106 8.43 7.76 -10.85
CA ALA A 106 9.35 8.85 -11.16
C ALA A 106 10.80 8.61 -10.70
N THR A 107 11.02 7.80 -9.66
CA THR A 107 12.35 7.53 -9.08
C THR A 107 12.98 6.25 -9.62
N GLY A 108 12.19 5.37 -10.27
CA GLY A 108 12.67 4.08 -10.78
C GLY A 108 13.04 3.06 -9.71
N LYS A 109 12.80 3.37 -8.43
CA LYS A 109 12.99 2.44 -7.31
C LYS A 109 11.98 1.30 -7.39
N HIS A 110 12.36 0.10 -6.98
CA HIS A 110 11.49 -1.06 -6.98
C HIS A 110 11.74 -1.97 -5.78
N VAL A 111 10.78 -2.83 -5.47
CA VAL A 111 10.83 -3.77 -4.34
C VAL A 111 10.86 -5.19 -4.88
N ALA A 112 11.92 -5.93 -4.56
CA ALA A 112 12.02 -7.37 -4.81
C ALA A 112 11.54 -8.14 -3.58
N LEU A 113 10.40 -8.81 -3.74
CA LEU A 113 9.85 -9.68 -2.70
C LEU A 113 10.43 -11.10 -2.81
N PRO A 114 10.64 -11.78 -1.67
CA PRO A 114 11.09 -13.17 -1.68
C PRO A 114 9.94 -14.10 -2.09
N GLN A 115 10.26 -15.33 -2.47
CA GLN A 115 9.25 -16.39 -2.49
C GLN A 115 8.92 -16.78 -1.04
N PHE A 116 7.72 -16.42 -0.59
CA PHE A 116 7.26 -16.75 0.75
C PHE A 116 7.00 -18.26 0.85
N THR A 117 7.84 -18.96 1.61
CA THR A 117 7.76 -20.42 1.76
C THR A 117 6.75 -20.83 2.85
N ILE A 118 6.61 -19.97 3.86
CA ILE A 118 5.62 -20.10 4.94
C ILE A 118 4.96 -18.75 5.06
N VAL A 119 3.64 -18.71 4.93
CA VAL A 119 2.88 -17.47 4.87
C VAL A 119 1.95 -17.40 6.07
N PRO A 120 2.22 -16.53 7.06
CA PRO A 120 1.32 -16.39 8.20
C PRO A 120 0.04 -15.67 7.80
N ASP A 121 -1.02 -15.97 8.53
CA ASP A 121 -2.27 -15.23 8.45
C ASP A 121 -2.16 -13.98 9.32
N LEU A 122 -2.41 -12.81 8.73
CA LEU A 122 -2.19 -11.50 9.37
C LEU A 122 -3.47 -10.66 9.36
N ARG A 123 -3.66 -9.87 10.42
CA ARG A 123 -4.71 -8.84 10.47
C ARG A 123 -4.47 -7.80 9.38
N LEU A 124 -5.30 -7.82 8.35
CA LEU A 124 -5.12 -7.01 7.15
C LEU A 124 -5.04 -5.51 7.47
N PHE A 125 -5.91 -5.03 8.38
CA PHE A 125 -5.99 -3.61 8.69
C PHE A 125 -4.70 -3.07 9.30
N SER A 126 -4.20 -3.64 10.40
CA SER A 126 -2.96 -3.16 11.02
C SER A 126 -1.73 -3.45 10.17
N SER A 127 -1.65 -4.64 9.59
CA SER A 127 -0.45 -5.11 8.90
C SER A 127 -0.16 -4.32 7.64
N ARG A 128 -1.18 -3.89 6.89
CA ARG A 128 -0.99 -3.04 5.70
C ARG A 128 -0.27 -1.73 6.05
N TYR A 129 -0.64 -1.10 7.17
CA TYR A 129 -0.05 0.17 7.59
C TYR A 129 1.41 0.00 7.98
N ILE A 130 1.70 -1.08 8.72
CA ILE A 130 3.05 -1.39 9.20
C ILE A 130 3.98 -1.72 8.02
N ILE A 131 3.52 -2.58 7.09
CA ILE A 131 4.31 -2.96 5.91
C ILE A 131 4.56 -1.75 5.01
N LEU A 132 3.54 -0.92 4.74
CA LEU A 132 3.71 0.30 3.95
C LEU A 132 4.67 1.29 4.62
N ALA A 133 4.53 1.51 5.94
CA ALA A 133 5.46 2.35 6.69
C ALA A 133 6.89 1.84 6.58
N TRP A 134 7.10 0.53 6.76
CA TRP A 134 8.41 -0.10 6.67
C TRP A 134 9.03 0.04 5.27
N LEU A 135 8.25 -0.22 4.22
CA LEU A 135 8.69 -0.07 2.84
C LEU A 135 9.03 1.40 2.53
N PHE A 136 8.18 2.36 2.91
CA PHE A 136 8.45 3.78 2.66
C PHE A 136 9.73 4.25 3.37
N CYS A 137 9.91 3.89 4.64
CA CYS A 137 11.14 4.24 5.35
C CYS A 137 12.38 3.68 4.64
N LEU A 138 12.36 2.42 4.24
CA LEU A 138 13.49 1.79 3.54
C LEU A 138 13.75 2.42 2.18
N LEU A 139 12.71 2.69 1.40
CA LEU A 139 12.84 3.29 0.08
C LEU A 139 13.36 4.72 0.12
N ASP A 140 13.06 5.46 1.18
CA ASP A 140 13.61 6.79 1.41
C ASP A 140 15.12 6.76 1.72
N THR A 141 15.68 5.59 2.08
CA THR A 141 17.14 5.41 2.26
C THR A 141 17.90 5.00 0.99
N LEU A 142 17.18 4.62 -0.08
CA LEU A 142 17.78 4.16 -1.34
C LEU A 142 18.05 5.33 -2.31
N ALA A 143 19.00 5.13 -3.23
CA ALA A 143 19.16 5.97 -4.40
C ALA A 143 18.09 5.70 -5.47
N ASP A 144 17.86 6.67 -6.34
CA ASP A 144 16.96 6.48 -7.48
C ASP A 144 17.48 5.34 -8.39
N GLY A 145 16.55 4.52 -8.88
CA GLY A 145 16.85 3.33 -9.67
C GLY A 145 17.30 2.09 -8.88
N GLU A 146 17.51 2.18 -7.56
CA GLU A 146 17.91 1.02 -6.75
C GLU A 146 16.74 0.08 -6.43
N GLU A 147 17.09 -1.18 -6.14
CA GLU A 147 16.19 -2.24 -5.74
C GLU A 147 16.23 -2.44 -4.21
N LEU A 148 15.07 -2.42 -3.57
CA LEU A 148 14.91 -2.87 -2.19
C LEU A 148 14.70 -4.39 -2.17
N GLN A 149 15.68 -5.14 -1.66
CA GLN A 149 15.57 -6.58 -1.51
C GLN A 149 14.98 -6.96 -0.15
N VAL A 150 13.75 -7.47 -0.16
CA VAL A 150 13.08 -8.05 1.01
C VAL A 150 13.43 -9.53 1.11
N ARG A 151 13.76 -9.97 2.33
CA ARG A 151 13.99 -11.38 2.66
C ARG A 151 13.00 -11.81 3.75
N ALA A 152 12.60 -13.07 3.71
CA ALA A 152 11.72 -13.68 4.71
C ALA A 152 12.45 -14.87 5.36
N PRO A 153 13.40 -14.63 6.29
CA PRO A 153 14.15 -15.70 6.95
C PRO A 153 13.27 -16.69 7.74
N SER A 154 12.06 -16.28 8.14
CA SER A 154 11.05 -17.17 8.73
C SER A 154 9.64 -16.63 8.48
N ALA A 155 8.61 -17.39 8.85
CA ALA A 155 7.20 -17.05 8.59
C ALA A 155 6.82 -15.63 9.05
N ASN A 156 7.24 -15.24 10.24
CA ASN A 156 6.86 -13.96 10.87
C ASN A 156 8.02 -12.96 10.94
N VAL A 157 9.09 -13.16 10.18
CA VAL A 157 10.25 -12.28 10.21
C VAL A 157 10.63 -11.89 8.80
N TRP A 158 10.62 -10.59 8.55
CA TRP A 158 11.03 -9.98 7.28
C TRP A 158 12.19 -9.04 7.52
N THR A 159 13.13 -9.03 6.59
CA THR A 159 14.35 -8.22 6.71
C THR A 159 14.70 -7.57 5.39
N ALA A 160 15.26 -6.37 5.46
CA ALA A 160 15.82 -5.67 4.30
C ALA A 160 16.98 -4.78 4.75
N ALA A 161 17.96 -4.59 3.88
CA ALA A 161 19.05 -3.65 4.14
C ALA A 161 18.59 -2.23 3.77
N PRO A 162 18.76 -1.23 4.66
CA PRO A 162 18.59 0.15 4.26
C PRO A 162 19.72 0.56 3.30
N GLY A 163 19.49 1.59 2.51
CA GLY A 163 20.55 2.27 1.77
C GLY A 163 21.32 3.26 2.64
N GLY A 164 22.10 4.12 2.00
CA GLY A 164 22.92 5.14 2.68
C GLY A 164 22.33 6.55 2.70
N GLN A 165 21.14 6.77 2.11
CA GLN A 165 20.56 8.10 1.99
C GLN A 165 19.68 8.44 3.20
N SER A 166 19.54 9.74 3.44
CA SER A 166 18.49 10.27 4.31
C SER A 166 17.30 10.67 3.47
N ALA A 167 16.10 10.52 4.02
CA ALA A 167 14.87 10.94 3.36
C ALA A 167 14.98 12.42 2.95
N ALA A 168 14.65 12.71 1.68
CA ALA A 168 14.60 14.08 1.20
C ALA A 168 13.55 14.87 1.99
N PRO A 169 13.82 16.14 2.32
CA PRO A 169 12.82 16.98 2.98
C PRO A 169 11.58 17.11 2.09
N ALA A 170 10.39 17.01 2.68
CA ALA A 170 9.15 17.17 1.95
C ALA A 170 9.03 18.61 1.42
N TRP A 171 8.61 18.75 0.16
CA TRP A 171 8.20 20.04 -0.40
C TRP A 171 6.70 20.28 -0.15
N PRO A 172 6.18 21.52 -0.32
CA PRO A 172 4.77 21.81 -0.13
C PRO A 172 3.86 20.90 -0.97
N GLY A 173 2.94 20.20 -0.31
CA GLY A 173 2.01 19.26 -0.95
C GLY A 173 2.50 17.80 -1.02
N GLN A 174 3.71 17.50 -0.55
CA GLN A 174 4.17 16.12 -0.35
C GLN A 174 4.01 15.72 1.13
N PRO A 175 3.57 14.49 1.41
CA PRO A 175 3.57 13.95 2.77
C PRO A 175 5.00 13.86 3.32
N GLU A 176 5.17 14.24 4.58
CA GLU A 176 6.43 14.13 5.32
C GLU A 176 6.92 12.67 5.37
N PRO A 177 8.24 12.40 5.26
CA PRO A 177 8.78 11.05 5.37
C PRO A 177 8.40 10.38 6.68
N ILE A 178 8.11 9.08 6.64
CA ILE A 178 7.88 8.28 7.85
C ILE A 178 9.22 7.97 8.49
N LEU A 179 9.33 8.25 9.79
CA LEU A 179 10.55 8.02 10.56
C LEU A 179 10.56 6.61 11.15
N ALA A 180 11.77 6.08 11.40
CA ALA A 180 11.94 4.78 12.04
C ALA A 180 11.24 4.68 13.41
N GLU A 181 11.26 5.76 14.20
CA GLU A 181 10.56 5.83 15.49
C GLU A 181 9.02 5.76 15.32
N GLU A 182 8.49 6.37 14.27
CA GLU A 182 7.05 6.32 13.95
C GLU A 182 6.62 4.90 13.53
N LEU A 183 7.46 4.22 12.73
CA LEU A 183 7.27 2.82 12.40
C LEU A 183 7.25 1.94 13.66
N GLN A 184 8.18 2.16 14.59
CA GLN A 184 8.25 1.41 15.85
C GLN A 184 7.00 1.61 16.71
N ILE A 185 6.51 2.86 16.81
CA ILE A 185 5.25 3.18 17.50
C ILE A 185 4.08 2.43 16.86
N LEU A 186 3.97 2.48 15.53
CA LEU A 186 2.90 1.83 14.78
C LEU A 186 2.93 0.29 14.93
N ALA A 187 4.12 -0.29 14.87
CA ALA A 187 4.34 -1.72 15.06
C ALA A 187 3.93 -2.16 16.48
N ALA A 188 4.44 -1.47 17.51
CA ALA A 188 4.18 -1.79 18.91
C ALA A 188 2.68 -1.74 19.25
N ALA A 189 1.94 -0.76 18.73
CA ALA A 189 0.50 -0.62 18.94
C ALA A 189 -0.33 -1.79 18.37
N SER A 190 0.26 -2.61 17.49
CA SER A 190 -0.42 -3.76 16.87
C SER A 190 0.22 -5.10 17.23
N GLY A 191 1.11 -5.14 18.23
CA GLY A 191 1.82 -6.35 18.65
C GLY A 191 2.94 -6.80 17.71
N TRP A 192 3.39 -5.93 16.81
CA TRP A 192 4.56 -6.15 15.95
C TRP A 192 5.83 -5.60 16.59
N GLU A 193 6.99 -6.08 16.14
CA GLU A 193 8.29 -5.50 16.49
C GLU A 193 8.97 -4.97 15.23
N ALA A 194 9.51 -3.75 15.29
CA ALA A 194 10.32 -3.16 14.23
C ALA A 194 11.70 -2.78 14.79
N GLU A 195 12.76 -3.37 14.26
CA GLU A 195 14.15 -3.08 14.61
C GLU A 195 14.85 -2.43 13.41
N CYS A 196 15.32 -1.20 13.56
CA CYS A 196 15.89 -0.40 12.48
C CYS A 196 17.39 -0.19 12.71
N ALA A 197 18.19 -1.26 12.61
CA ALA A 197 19.63 -1.17 12.75
C ALA A 197 20.29 -0.61 11.47
N PRO A 198 21.52 -0.04 11.55
CA PRO A 198 22.17 0.57 10.39
C PRO A 198 22.36 -0.36 9.18
N GLU A 199 22.61 -1.65 9.43
CA GLU A 199 22.94 -2.63 8.38
C GLU A 199 21.74 -3.49 7.96
N LEU A 200 20.73 -3.61 8.83
CA LEU A 200 19.61 -4.52 8.62
C LEU A 200 18.39 -4.06 9.40
N TRP A 201 17.30 -3.83 8.67
CA TRP A 201 16.01 -3.58 9.29
C TRP A 201 15.22 -4.87 9.35
N THR A 202 14.65 -5.15 10.51
CA THR A 202 13.88 -6.35 10.79
C THR A 202 12.47 -5.98 11.21
N LEU A 203 11.48 -6.55 10.54
CA LEU A 203 10.08 -6.47 10.91
C LEU A 203 9.61 -7.84 11.37
N ARG A 204 9.04 -7.93 12.57
CA ARG A 204 8.50 -9.15 13.14
C ARG A 204 6.99 -9.03 13.32
N GLY A 205 6.29 -9.99 12.74
CA GLY A 205 4.85 -10.16 12.88
C GLY A 205 4.48 -10.54 14.31
N PRO A 206 3.19 -10.42 14.67
CA PRO A 206 2.72 -10.76 16.00
C PRO A 206 2.98 -12.25 16.22
N GLN A 207 3.56 -12.58 17.37
CA GLN A 207 3.62 -13.97 17.80
C GLN A 207 2.21 -14.36 18.19
N GLU A 208 1.58 -15.31 17.47
CA GLU A 208 0.36 -15.91 17.98
C GLU A 208 0.69 -16.49 19.37
N LEU A 209 -0.01 -15.96 20.39
CA LEU A 209 -0.15 -16.66 21.65
C LEU A 209 -0.80 -17.99 21.31
N GLN A 210 0.01 -19.05 21.20
CA GLN A 210 -0.48 -20.41 21.22
C GLN A 210 -1.23 -20.56 22.54
N HIS A 211 -2.55 -20.46 22.50
CA HIS A 211 -3.39 -20.96 23.58
C HIS A 211 -3.32 -22.49 23.49
N TRP A 212 -2.40 -23.06 24.27
CA TRP A 212 -2.37 -24.49 24.60
C TRP A 212 -3.52 -24.83 25.55
#